data_AF-A0A7S3XBT9-F1
#
_entry.id   AF-A0A7S3XBT9-F1
#
_cell.length_a   1.000
_cell.length_b   1.000
_cell.length_c   1.000
_cell.angle_alpha   90.00
_cell.angle_beta   90.00
_cell.angle_gamma   90.00
#
_symmetry.space_group_name_H-M   'P 1'
#
loop_
_entity.id
_entity.type
_entity.pdbx_description
1 polymer ?
#
loop_
_entity_poly.entity_id
_entity_poly.type
_entity_poly.pdbx_seq_one_letter_code
_entity_poly.pdbx_strand_id
1 'polypeptide(L)'
;PLLRTAVQRSFTVRFELGEFDPPVGNPTPTMYDQASHAELAFDAAVQGSVLLQNDRGALPLKKGLKIALMGPMADANWQLLGNYAAYKNSGNWTDSPNIVTIRQGLKDCAFVSKVVDQYPGQNAPYICSSTDQLVAATDSETEEPDADVAVLAMGLYCQDETLQDVDRRPQGSGSCQ
;
A
#
# COMPACT_ATOMS: atom_id res chain seq x y z
N PRO A 1 3.83 -40.29 25.54
CA PRO A 1 2.83 -40.46 24.46
C PRO A 1 2.68 -39.20 23.58
N LEU A 2 2.36 -38.03 24.15
CA LEU A 2 2.12 -36.80 23.38
C LEU A 2 3.35 -36.29 22.62
N LEU A 3 4.55 -36.34 23.22
CA LEU A 3 5.79 -35.95 22.55
C LEU A 3 6.08 -36.81 21.31
N ARG A 4 5.89 -38.13 21.40
CA ARG A 4 6.09 -39.04 20.27
C ARG A 4 5.15 -38.70 19.12
N THR A 5 3.88 -38.41 19.41
CA THR A 5 2.89 -38.01 18.40
C THR A 5 3.20 -36.66 17.79
N ALA A 6 3.65 -35.67 18.58
CA ALA A 6 4.06 -34.37 18.07
C ALA A 6 5.28 -34.50 17.13
N VAL A 7 6.29 -35.27 17.53
CA VAL A 7 7.47 -35.57 16.69
C VAL A 7 7.05 -36.30 15.42
N GLN A 8 6.18 -37.30 15.51
CA GLN A 8 5.67 -38.00 14.32
C GLN A 8 5.01 -37.03 13.33
N ARG A 9 4.11 -36.15 13.78
CA ARG A 9 3.44 -35.17 12.91
C ARG A 9 4.44 -34.21 12.25
N SER A 10 5.38 -33.67 13.04
CA SER A 10 6.39 -32.74 12.51
C SER A 10 7.29 -33.41 11.46
N PHE A 11 7.75 -34.64 11.72
CA PHE A 11 8.60 -35.34 10.76
C PHE A 11 7.83 -35.85 9.54
N THR A 12 6.56 -36.25 9.67
CA THR A 12 5.71 -36.62 8.52
C THR A 12 5.68 -35.50 7.49
N VAL A 13 5.39 -34.25 7.91
CA VAL A 13 5.37 -33.09 6.98
C VAL A 13 6.74 -32.87 6.33
N ARG A 14 7.84 -33.01 7.09
CA ARG A 14 9.20 -32.82 6.57
C ARG A 14 9.61 -33.88 5.54
N PHE A 15 9.20 -35.13 5.77
CA PHE A 15 9.37 -36.20 4.78
C PHE A 15 8.51 -35.96 3.54
N GLU A 16 7.25 -35.54 3.69
CA GLU A 16 6.36 -35.23 2.56
C GLU A 16 6.84 -34.03 1.73
N LEU A 17 7.49 -33.04 2.36
CA LEU A 17 8.13 -31.91 1.68
C LEU A 17 9.47 -32.27 1.02
N GLY A 18 9.96 -33.51 1.18
CA GLY A 18 11.22 -33.96 0.60
C GLY A 18 12.47 -33.40 1.27
N GLU A 19 12.40 -32.92 2.53
CA GLU A 19 13.56 -32.35 3.25
C GLU A 19 14.71 -33.35 3.40
N PHE A 20 14.42 -34.66 3.31
CA PHE A 20 15.39 -35.76 3.39
C PHE A 20 15.73 -36.40 2.03
N ASP A 21 15.13 -35.92 0.93
CA ASP A 21 15.42 -36.39 -0.43
C ASP A 21 16.70 -35.72 -0.99
N PRO A 22 17.29 -36.22 -2.08
CA PRO A 22 18.40 -35.54 -2.74
C PRO A 22 18.03 -34.09 -3.10
N PRO A 23 18.97 -33.12 -2.98
CA PRO A 23 18.66 -31.72 -3.16
C PRO A 23 18.15 -31.45 -4.58
N VAL A 24 16.91 -30.94 -4.66
CA VAL A 24 16.40 -30.25 -5.84
C VAL A 24 17.03 -28.86 -5.87
N GLY A 25 17.55 -28.46 -7.04
CA GLY A 25 18.33 -27.22 -7.17
C GLY A 25 17.59 -25.98 -6.65
N ASN A 26 18.35 -24.98 -6.21
CA ASN A 26 17.77 -23.73 -5.75
C ASN A 26 17.05 -22.99 -6.89
N PRO A 27 15.96 -22.27 -6.59
CA PRO A 27 15.37 -21.37 -7.56
C PRO A 27 16.41 -20.34 -8.02
N THR A 28 16.33 -19.96 -9.29
CA THR A 28 17.24 -18.96 -9.87
C THR A 28 16.60 -17.57 -9.79
N PRO A 29 17.39 -16.48 -9.77
CA PRO A 29 16.86 -15.12 -9.78
C PRO A 29 15.84 -14.85 -10.90
N THR A 30 15.97 -15.53 -12.03
CA THR A 30 15.07 -15.42 -13.20
C THR A 30 13.69 -16.04 -12.98
N MET A 31 13.49 -16.80 -11.90
CA MET A 31 12.20 -17.38 -11.52
C MET A 31 11.34 -16.40 -10.70
N TYR A 32 11.92 -15.31 -10.22
CA TYR A 32 11.22 -14.28 -9.44
C TYR A 32 10.92 -13.04 -10.31
N ASP A 33 9.95 -12.23 -9.89
CA ASP A 33 9.65 -10.92 -10.50
C ASP A 33 9.42 -10.97 -12.03
N GLN A 34 8.79 -12.05 -12.50
CA GLN A 34 8.45 -12.21 -13.92
C GLN A 34 7.27 -11.30 -14.29
N ALA A 35 7.24 -10.85 -15.55
CA ALA A 35 6.15 -10.02 -16.06
C ALA A 35 4.76 -10.68 -15.87
N SER A 36 4.69 -12.00 -15.99
CA SER A 36 3.47 -12.79 -15.74
C SER A 36 2.99 -12.71 -14.28
N HIS A 37 3.91 -12.62 -13.31
CA HIS A 37 3.55 -12.44 -11.90
C HIS A 37 3.00 -11.04 -11.64
N ALA A 38 3.60 -10.02 -12.27
CA ALA A 38 3.13 -8.64 -12.17
C ALA A 38 1.74 -8.47 -12.81
N GLU A 39 1.49 -9.11 -13.95
CA GLU A 39 0.18 -9.10 -14.61
C GLU A 39 -0.89 -9.78 -13.75
N LEU A 40 -0.58 -10.94 -13.16
CA LEU A 40 -1.49 -11.62 -12.23
C LEU A 40 -1.78 -10.78 -10.99
N ALA A 41 -0.76 -10.13 -10.41
CA ALA A 41 -0.93 -9.25 -9.27
C ALA A 41 -1.79 -8.03 -9.61
N PHE A 42 -1.62 -7.46 -10.81
CA PHE A 42 -2.46 -6.36 -11.30
C PHE A 42 -3.92 -6.78 -11.45
N ASP A 43 -4.19 -7.93 -12.07
CA ASP A 43 -5.56 -8.46 -12.22
C ASP A 43 -6.23 -8.70 -10.86
N ALA A 44 -5.49 -9.30 -9.91
CA ALA A 44 -5.98 -9.48 -8.55
C ALA A 44 -6.29 -8.14 -7.84
N ALA A 45 -5.46 -7.12 -8.03
CA ALA A 45 -5.68 -5.79 -7.45
C ALA A 45 -6.91 -5.08 -8.05
N VAL A 46 -7.12 -5.21 -9.37
CA VAL A 46 -8.31 -4.69 -10.04
C VAL A 46 -9.57 -5.40 -9.53
N GLN A 47 -9.55 -6.73 -9.44
CA GLN A 47 -10.69 -7.51 -8.96
C GLN A 47 -10.97 -7.33 -7.47
N GLY A 48 -9.94 -7.06 -6.67
CA GLY A 48 -10.06 -6.80 -5.24
C GLY A 48 -10.58 -5.40 -4.89
N SER A 49 -10.60 -4.47 -5.85
CA SER A 49 -11.06 -3.09 -5.63
C SER A 49 -12.58 -2.99 -5.65
N VAL A 50 -13.17 -2.36 -4.63
CA VAL A 50 -14.63 -2.24 -4.48
C VAL A 50 -15.09 -0.80 -4.59
N LEU A 51 -16.00 -0.53 -5.52
CA LEU A 51 -16.68 0.76 -5.63
C LEU A 51 -17.89 0.81 -4.68
N LEU A 52 -17.75 1.56 -3.58
CA LEU A 52 -18.79 1.68 -2.56
C LEU A 52 -19.90 2.68 -2.93
N GLN A 53 -19.55 3.78 -3.60
CA GLN A 53 -20.48 4.85 -3.95
C GLN A 53 -20.09 5.49 -5.29
N ASN A 54 -21.09 5.81 -6.11
CA ASN A 54 -20.92 6.55 -7.37
C ASN A 54 -22.07 7.52 -7.59
N ASP A 55 -21.98 8.68 -6.94
CA ASP A 55 -23.03 9.69 -7.01
C ASP A 55 -23.11 10.31 -8.39
N ARG A 56 -24.33 10.41 -8.92
CA ARG A 56 -24.63 11.05 -10.22
C ARG A 56 -23.83 10.48 -11.40
N GLY A 57 -23.30 9.27 -11.28
CA GLY A 57 -22.48 8.65 -12.33
C GLY A 57 -21.16 9.39 -12.59
N ALA A 58 -20.53 9.94 -11.55
CA ALA A 58 -19.26 10.66 -11.66
C ALA A 58 -18.12 9.77 -12.20
N LEU A 59 -18.13 8.47 -11.89
CA LEU A 59 -17.18 7.48 -12.42
C LEU A 59 -17.78 6.67 -13.57
N PRO A 60 -16.98 6.30 -14.59
CA PRO A 60 -15.54 6.54 -14.72
C PRO A 60 -15.18 7.98 -15.10
N LEU A 61 -14.01 8.45 -14.67
CA LEU A 61 -13.52 9.78 -15.03
C LEU A 61 -13.28 9.90 -16.53
N LYS A 62 -13.62 11.05 -17.10
CA LYS A 62 -13.36 11.36 -18.51
C LYS A 62 -11.87 11.62 -18.72
N LYS A 63 -11.36 11.25 -19.91
CA LYS A 63 -9.99 11.58 -20.31
C LYS A 63 -9.82 13.10 -20.43
N GLY A 64 -8.62 13.59 -20.13
CA GLY A 64 -8.25 15.01 -20.29
C GLY A 64 -8.67 15.92 -19.14
N LEU A 65 -9.32 15.38 -18.09
CA LEU A 65 -9.57 16.13 -16.86
C LEU A 65 -8.27 16.40 -16.11
N LYS A 66 -8.20 17.58 -15.49
CA LYS A 66 -7.18 17.97 -14.53
C LYS A 66 -7.53 17.41 -13.16
N ILE A 67 -6.66 16.59 -12.60
CA ILE A 67 -6.86 15.96 -11.29
C ILE A 67 -6.01 16.66 -10.24
N ALA A 68 -6.65 17.10 -9.15
CA ALA A 68 -5.99 17.41 -7.89
C ALA A 68 -5.92 16.14 -7.03
N LEU A 69 -4.73 15.56 -6.90
CA LEU A 69 -4.50 14.39 -6.06
C LEU A 69 -4.02 14.83 -4.68
N MET A 70 -4.66 14.35 -3.62
CA MET A 70 -4.42 14.78 -2.25
C MET A 70 -4.46 13.60 -1.28
N GLY A 71 -3.91 13.81 -0.09
CA GLY A 71 -3.98 12.88 1.03
C GLY A 71 -2.73 12.01 1.20
N PRO A 72 -2.55 11.41 2.39
CA PRO A 72 -1.29 10.78 2.78
C PRO A 72 -0.95 9.53 1.94
N MET A 73 -1.94 8.91 1.28
CA MET A 73 -1.72 7.73 0.43
C MET A 73 -1.46 8.07 -1.04
N ALA A 74 -1.45 9.36 -1.42
CA ALA A 74 -1.31 9.80 -2.80
C ALA A 74 -0.03 9.26 -3.46
N ASP A 75 1.12 9.39 -2.79
CA ASP A 75 2.42 8.91 -3.25
C ASP A 75 3.06 7.91 -2.29
N ALA A 76 2.22 7.22 -1.51
CA ALA A 76 2.67 6.22 -0.55
C ALA A 76 3.18 4.97 -1.30
N ASN A 77 4.46 4.66 -1.12
CA ASN A 77 5.06 3.46 -1.70
C ASN A 77 4.84 2.25 -0.79
N TRP A 78 5.28 2.32 0.47
CA TRP A 78 5.33 1.19 1.38
C TRP A 78 3.96 0.88 2.00
N GLN A 79 3.18 1.91 2.27
CA GLN A 79 1.91 1.80 2.99
C GLN A 79 0.87 1.04 2.16
N LEU A 80 0.93 1.12 0.83
CA LEU A 80 0.06 0.36 -0.07
C LEU A 80 0.29 -1.17 0.01
N LEU A 81 1.46 -1.61 0.45
CA LEU A 81 1.75 -3.04 0.63
C LEU A 81 1.17 -3.62 1.92
N GLY A 82 0.90 -2.76 2.91
CA GLY A 82 0.40 -3.15 4.22
C GLY A 82 1.36 -4.04 5.01
N ASN A 83 0.79 -4.79 5.95
CA ASN A 83 1.51 -5.76 6.78
C ASN A 83 2.14 -6.93 6.02
N TYR A 84 3.18 -7.52 6.62
CA TYR A 84 3.84 -8.73 6.13
C TYR A 84 4.47 -8.60 4.73
N ALA A 85 4.57 -7.38 4.20
CA ALA A 85 5.35 -7.09 3.02
C ALA A 85 6.84 -7.29 3.31
N ALA A 86 7.50 -8.13 2.50
CA ALA A 86 8.92 -8.38 2.63
C ALA A 86 9.72 -7.23 2.00
N TYR A 87 10.75 -6.77 2.70
CA TYR A 87 11.75 -5.85 2.13
C TYR A 87 12.58 -6.60 1.10
N LYS A 88 12.83 -5.99 -0.06
CA LYS A 88 13.54 -6.65 -1.15
C LYS A 88 15.03 -6.89 -0.84
N ASN A 89 15.59 -6.36 0.26
CA ASN A 89 16.89 -6.72 0.80
C ASN A 89 16.97 -6.46 2.32
N SER A 90 17.74 -7.29 3.03
CA SER A 90 17.94 -7.35 4.48
C SER A 90 18.59 -6.09 5.11
N GLY A 91 17.87 -4.97 5.13
CA GLY A 91 18.24 -3.79 5.94
C GLY A 91 18.34 -2.44 5.22
N ASN A 92 17.95 -2.34 3.95
CA ASN A 92 17.89 -1.04 3.26
C ASN A 92 16.48 -0.76 2.71
N TRP A 93 15.85 0.30 3.22
CA TRP A 93 14.47 0.70 2.93
C TRP A 93 14.27 1.20 1.49
N THR A 94 15.35 1.48 0.75
CA THR A 94 15.30 2.07 -0.59
C THR A 94 15.13 1.04 -1.72
N ASP A 95 15.41 -0.24 -1.46
CA ASP A 95 15.24 -1.31 -2.46
C ASP A 95 13.80 -1.86 -2.40
N SER A 96 12.81 -0.99 -2.54
CA SER A 96 11.40 -1.42 -2.53
C SER A 96 11.04 -2.16 -3.83
N PRO A 97 10.04 -3.07 -3.83
CA PRO A 97 9.52 -3.67 -5.06
C PRO A 97 9.05 -2.59 -6.06
N ASN A 98 8.84 -2.97 -7.32
CA ASN A 98 8.28 -2.07 -8.33
C ASN A 98 6.82 -1.74 -7.97
N ILE A 99 6.62 -0.75 -7.10
CA ILE A 99 5.32 -0.33 -6.61
C ILE A 99 4.83 0.83 -7.46
N VAL A 100 3.61 0.70 -7.97
CA VAL A 100 2.90 1.81 -8.63
C VAL A 100 2.06 2.51 -7.57
N THR A 101 2.44 3.74 -7.20
CA THR A 101 1.63 4.57 -6.29
C THR A 101 0.35 5.04 -6.98
N ILE A 102 -0.64 5.53 -6.22
CA ILE A 102 -1.86 6.13 -6.79
C ILE A 102 -1.49 7.29 -7.71
N ARG A 103 -0.52 8.11 -7.31
CA ARG A 103 0.05 9.18 -8.13
C ARG A 103 0.63 8.66 -9.43
N GLN A 104 1.46 7.62 -9.38
CA GLN A 104 2.08 7.07 -10.58
C GLN A 104 1.02 6.49 -11.54
N GLY A 105 0.08 5.67 -11.02
CA GLY A 105 -1.00 5.10 -11.84
C GLY A 105 -1.91 6.15 -12.46
N LEU A 106 -2.22 7.24 -11.74
CA LEU A 106 -3.00 8.35 -12.28
C LEU A 106 -2.22 9.16 -13.33
N LYS A 107 -0.92 9.40 -13.14
CA LYS A 107 -0.08 10.08 -14.16
C LYS A 107 -0.02 9.29 -15.47
N ASP A 108 -0.02 7.96 -15.39
CA ASP A 108 0.03 7.11 -16.57
C ASP A 108 -1.29 7.11 -17.36
N CYS A 109 -2.40 7.50 -16.73
CA CYS A 109 -3.75 7.44 -17.32
C CYS A 109 -4.43 8.82 -17.53
N ALA A 110 -4.00 9.86 -16.80
CA ALA A 110 -4.67 11.16 -16.73
C ALA A 110 -3.68 12.32 -16.47
N PHE A 111 -4.13 13.55 -16.73
CA PHE A 111 -3.34 14.73 -16.40
C PHE A 111 -3.55 15.10 -14.93
N VAL A 112 -2.52 14.86 -14.12
CA VAL A 112 -2.50 15.28 -12.71
C VAL A 112 -1.96 16.70 -12.66
N SER A 113 -2.86 17.68 -12.51
CA SER A 113 -2.51 19.11 -12.56
C SER A 113 -1.85 19.59 -11.28
N LYS A 114 -2.22 18.99 -10.15
CA LYS A 114 -1.65 19.28 -8.83
C LYS A 114 -1.60 18.01 -8.01
N VAL A 115 -0.50 17.86 -7.27
CA VAL A 115 -0.38 16.84 -6.24
C VAL A 115 -0.10 17.57 -4.95
N VAL A 116 -1.04 17.50 -4.02
CA VAL A 116 -0.86 17.97 -2.64
C VAL A 116 -0.36 16.79 -1.85
N ASP A 117 0.95 16.58 -1.93
CA ASP A 117 1.64 15.62 -1.08
C ASP A 117 1.72 16.23 0.32
N GLN A 118 0.96 15.69 1.28
CA GLN A 118 1.09 16.09 2.69
C GLN A 118 2.44 15.69 3.33
N TYR A 119 3.38 15.16 2.54
CA TYR A 119 4.69 14.67 2.96
C TYR A 119 5.84 15.34 2.21
N PRO A 120 6.33 16.51 2.66
CA PRO A 120 7.68 16.94 2.32
C PRO A 120 8.67 16.15 3.18
N GLY A 121 9.00 14.93 2.76
CA GLY A 121 10.14 14.19 3.30
C GLY A 121 9.82 12.89 4.04
N GLN A 122 10.77 11.96 3.93
CA GLN A 122 10.82 10.73 4.70
C GLN A 122 10.90 11.10 6.20
N ASN A 123 10.00 10.55 7.02
CA ASN A 123 9.94 10.65 8.51
C ASN A 123 9.08 11.76 9.17
N ALA A 124 7.99 12.22 8.56
CA ALA A 124 7.05 13.09 9.28
C ALA A 124 5.84 12.29 9.82
N PRO A 125 5.63 12.15 11.15
CA PRO A 125 4.49 11.44 11.72
C PRO A 125 3.25 12.36 11.74
N TYR A 126 2.78 12.80 10.58
CA TYR A 126 1.50 13.50 10.49
C TYR A 126 0.43 12.49 10.10
N ILE A 127 -0.03 11.76 11.11
CA ILE A 127 -1.35 11.13 11.06
C ILE A 127 -2.35 12.28 11.03
N CYS A 128 -2.94 12.58 9.88
CA CYS A 128 -4.17 13.38 9.86
C CYS A 128 -5.23 12.59 10.63
N SER A 129 -5.35 12.87 11.92
CA SER A 129 -6.25 12.19 12.85
C SER A 129 -7.62 12.88 12.92
N SER A 130 -7.78 14.00 12.22
CA SER A 130 -9.04 14.74 12.11
C SER A 130 -9.27 15.32 10.71
N THR A 131 -10.53 15.57 10.39
CA THR A 131 -10.97 16.29 9.19
C THR A 131 -10.38 17.69 9.08
N ASP A 132 -10.19 18.36 10.22
CA ASP A 132 -9.69 19.75 10.26
C ASP A 132 -8.24 19.83 9.77
N GLN A 133 -7.44 18.78 10.00
CA GLN A 133 -6.07 18.71 9.50
C GLN A 133 -6.01 18.47 8.00
N LEU A 134 -6.99 17.73 7.44
CA LEU A 134 -7.12 17.57 5.99
C LEU A 134 -7.53 18.89 5.32
N VAL A 135 -8.48 19.61 5.91
CA VAL A 135 -8.94 20.92 5.43
C VAL A 135 -7.84 21.97 5.54
N ALA A 136 -7.10 22.01 6.66
CA ALA A 136 -5.98 22.94 6.81
C ALA A 136 -4.85 22.68 5.80
N ALA A 137 -4.59 21.42 5.45
CA ALA A 137 -3.60 21.09 4.43
C ALA A 137 -4.06 21.56 3.03
N THR A 138 -5.35 21.43 2.70
CA THR A 138 -5.89 21.98 1.45
C THR A 138 -5.92 23.51 1.45
N ASP A 139 -6.20 24.13 2.60
CA ASP A 139 -6.33 25.59 2.74
C ASP A 139 -4.98 26.31 2.86
N SER A 140 -3.93 25.60 3.32
CA SER A 140 -2.57 26.13 3.43
C SER A 140 -1.90 26.39 2.08
N GLU A 141 -2.48 25.86 1.00
CA GLU A 141 -2.04 26.20 -0.35
C GLU A 141 -2.69 27.53 -0.76
N THR A 142 -1.85 28.50 -1.10
CA THR A 142 -2.25 29.89 -1.38
C THR A 142 -3.12 30.09 -2.63
N GLU A 143 -3.48 29.02 -3.34
CA GLU A 143 -4.30 29.08 -4.55
C GLU A 143 -5.05 27.75 -4.75
N GLU A 144 -6.36 27.84 -5.02
CA GLU A 144 -7.17 26.66 -5.34
C GLU A 144 -6.53 25.88 -6.50
N PRO A 145 -6.44 24.54 -6.43
CA PRO A 145 -5.98 23.76 -7.56
C PRO A 145 -6.85 24.04 -8.79
N ASP A 146 -6.22 24.42 -9.90
CA ASP A 146 -6.81 24.38 -11.24
C ASP A 146 -7.04 22.91 -11.63
N ALA A 147 -8.17 22.36 -11.15
CA ALA A 147 -8.55 20.96 -11.28
C ALA A 147 -10.04 20.83 -11.54
N ASP A 148 -10.40 19.88 -12.40
CA ASP A 148 -11.79 19.51 -12.67
C ASP A 148 -12.32 18.52 -11.62
N VAL A 149 -11.43 17.72 -11.04
CA VAL A 149 -11.75 16.66 -10.08
C VAL A 149 -10.69 16.57 -8.99
N ALA A 150 -11.15 16.38 -7.75
CA ALA A 150 -10.31 16.04 -6.61
C ALA A 150 -10.31 14.52 -6.36
N VAL A 151 -9.13 13.93 -6.15
CA VAL A 151 -8.95 12.55 -5.69
C VAL A 151 -8.27 12.58 -4.33
N LEU A 152 -8.94 12.07 -3.31
CA LEU A 152 -8.43 11.98 -1.94
C LEU A 152 -8.02 10.54 -1.63
N ALA A 153 -6.73 10.32 -1.45
CA ALA A 153 -6.14 9.02 -1.13
C ALA A 153 -5.86 8.92 0.38
N MET A 154 -6.69 8.14 1.07
CA MET A 154 -6.62 7.92 2.52
C MET A 154 -6.51 6.43 2.86
N GLY A 155 -5.98 6.14 4.04
CA GLY A 155 -5.80 4.78 4.54
C GLY A 155 -5.12 4.76 5.90
N LEU A 156 -4.76 3.57 6.35
CA LEU A 156 -3.97 3.35 7.56
C LEU A 156 -2.48 3.24 7.23
N TYR A 157 -1.63 3.50 8.21
CA TYR A 157 -0.20 3.25 8.09
C TYR A 157 0.13 1.83 8.54
N CYS A 158 1.15 1.21 7.91
CA CYS A 158 1.57 -0.13 8.29
C CYS A 158 1.91 -0.26 9.79
N GLN A 159 2.46 0.78 10.41
CA GLN A 159 2.74 0.80 11.86
C GLN A 159 1.49 0.63 12.72
N ASP A 160 0.34 1.16 12.28
CA ASP A 160 -0.93 1.02 13.00
C ASP A 160 -1.42 -0.44 12.98
N GLU A 161 -1.08 -1.19 11.94
CA GLU A 161 -1.50 -2.57 11.77
C GLU A 161 -0.49 -3.59 12.36
N THR A 162 0.79 -3.22 12.52
CA THR A 162 1.86 -4.13 13.01
C THR A 162 1.75 -4.56 14.47
N LEU A 163 0.97 -3.87 15.30
CA LEU A 163 0.93 -4.17 16.73
C LEU A 163 0.19 -5.47 17.08
N GLN A 164 -0.44 -6.15 16.10
CA GLN A 164 -1.35 -7.30 16.32
C GLN A 164 -2.47 -7.02 17.34
N ASP A 165 -2.61 -5.76 17.74
CA ASP A 165 -3.54 -5.22 18.73
C ASP A 165 -4.36 -4.14 18.03
N VAL A 166 -5.13 -4.59 17.04
CA VAL A 166 -5.94 -3.76 16.13
C VAL A 166 -7.17 -3.16 16.82
N ASP A 167 -7.40 -3.51 18.09
CA ASP A 167 -8.49 -3.03 18.94
C ASP A 167 -8.24 -1.63 19.53
N ARG A 168 -7.22 -0.89 19.06
CA ARG A 168 -7.04 0.51 19.44
C ARG A 168 -8.24 1.34 18.97
N ARG A 169 -9.15 1.64 19.90
CA ARG A 169 -9.92 2.89 19.86
C ARG A 169 -8.92 4.02 19.58
N PRO A 170 -9.27 5.03 18.77
CA PRO A 170 -8.40 6.17 18.50
C PRO A 170 -7.89 6.68 19.84
N GLN A 171 -6.60 6.50 20.14
CA GLN A 171 -6.04 7.12 21.32
C GLN A 171 -6.03 8.61 21.02
N GLY A 172 -6.92 9.32 21.69
CA GLY A 172 -7.04 10.76 21.54
C GLY A 172 -5.69 11.44 21.73
N SER A 173 -5.51 12.53 21.00
CA SER A 173 -4.45 13.53 21.14
C SER A 173 -3.01 13.04 20.94
N GLY A 174 -2.62 12.89 19.67
CA GLY A 174 -1.26 13.18 19.24
C GLY A 174 -1.29 14.43 18.37
N SER A 175 -0.95 15.59 18.92
CA SER A 175 -0.86 16.83 18.15
C SER A 175 0.27 16.73 17.13
N CYS A 176 -0.09 16.93 15.87
CA CYS A 176 0.79 17.31 14.78
C CYS A 176 1.34 18.72 15.05
N GLN A 177 2.57 18.83 15.56
CA GLN A 177 3.32 20.09 15.59
C GLN A 177 4.11 20.20 14.32
#